data_AF-A0A1F4F0L7-F1
#
_entry.id   AF-A0A1F4F0L7-F1
#
_cell.length_a   1.000
_cell.length_b   1.000
_cell.length_c   1.000
_cell.angle_alpha   90.00
_cell.angle_beta   90.00
_cell.angle_gamma   90.00
#
_symmetry.space_group_name_H-M   'P 1'
#
loop_
_entity.id
_entity.type
_entity.pdbx_description
1 polymer ?
#
loop_
_entity_poly.entity_id
_entity_poly.type
_entity_poly.pdbx_seq_one_letter_code
_entity_poly.pdbx_strand_id
1 'polypeptide(L)'
;MAPGAKLPDHEHVLIEQTYVLEGSLLCPEGECKAGEFVWRPAGSRHEAWAGPQGGLMLAMFQVPNRFFQPDGRETDFLGNDWKPAWGSKLK
;
A
#
# COMPACT_ATOMS: atom_id res chain seq x y z
N MET A 1 9.93 5.70 3.27
CA MET A 1 9.31 5.45 4.59
C MET A 1 10.36 5.56 5.67
N ALA A 2 10.08 6.29 6.75
CA ALA A 2 10.98 6.34 7.93
C ALA A 2 11.00 4.99 8.68
N PRO A 3 12.00 4.72 9.54
CA PRO A 3 12.03 3.54 10.40
C PRO A 3 10.71 3.31 11.15
N GLY A 4 10.16 2.10 11.02
CA GLY A 4 8.90 1.72 11.68
C GLY A 4 7.63 2.46 11.20
N ALA A 5 7.72 3.29 10.15
CA ALA A 5 6.55 3.98 9.61
C ALA A 5 5.51 2.95 9.12
N LYS A 6 4.24 3.21 9.40
CA LYS A 6 3.14 2.32 9.05
C LYS A 6 2.29 2.90 7.92
N LEU A 7 1.94 2.04 6.97
CA LEU A 7 0.86 2.25 6.02
C LEU A 7 -0.37 1.53 6.59
N PRO A 8 -1.44 2.27 6.96
CA PRO A 8 -2.59 1.70 7.66
C PRO A 8 -3.38 0.74 6.77
N ASP A 9 -4.40 0.08 7.34
CA ASP A 9 -5.25 -0.89 6.65
C ASP A 9 -5.76 -0.36 5.30
N HIS A 10 -5.40 -1.07 4.23
CA HIS A 10 -5.72 -0.68 2.87
C HIS A 10 -5.90 -1.88 1.95
N GLU A 11 -6.71 -1.67 0.90
CA GLU A 11 -6.90 -2.58 -0.20
C GLU A 11 -6.22 -2.06 -1.47
N HIS A 12 -5.47 -2.94 -2.13
CA HIS A 12 -4.98 -2.75 -3.49
C HIS A 12 -6.10 -3.11 -4.46
N VAL A 13 -6.77 -2.09 -4.98
CA VAL A 13 -7.98 -2.26 -5.79
C VAL A 13 -7.69 -3.01 -7.10
N LEU A 14 -6.54 -2.73 -7.69
CA LEU A 14 -5.93 -3.49 -8.78
C LEU A 14 -4.52 -3.91 -8.36
N ILE A 15 -3.72 -4.47 -9.28
CA ILE A 15 -2.36 -4.91 -8.97
C ILE A 15 -1.48 -3.76 -8.45
N GLU A 16 -0.75 -4.02 -7.37
CA GLU A 16 0.41 -3.24 -6.93
C GLU A 16 1.69 -4.00 -7.31
N GLN A 17 2.71 -3.26 -7.73
CA GLN A 17 4.07 -3.75 -7.92
C GLN A 17 5.05 -2.86 -7.17
N THR A 18 5.87 -3.44 -6.30
CA THR A 18 6.80 -2.69 -5.46
C THR A 18 8.19 -3.32 -5.51
N TYR A 19 9.17 -2.48 -5.86
CA TYR A 19 10.59 -2.82 -5.81
C TYR A 19 11.26 -2.04 -4.66
N VAL A 20 11.93 -2.75 -3.76
CA VAL A 20 12.58 -2.12 -2.60
C VAL A 20 14.01 -1.73 -2.98
N LEU A 21 14.30 -0.43 -2.88
CA LEU A 21 15.60 0.16 -3.19
C LEU A 21 16.52 0.13 -1.97
N GLU A 22 15.99 0.46 -0.79
CA GLU A 22 16.73 0.45 0.49
C GLU A 22 15.83 -0.03 1.63
N GLY A 23 16.42 -0.61 2.67
CA GLY A 23 15.70 -1.08 3.85
C GLY A 23 14.75 -2.25 3.56
N SER A 24 13.57 -2.26 4.18
CA SER A 24 12.56 -3.30 3.95
C SER A 24 11.11 -2.82 4.12
N LEU A 25 10.22 -3.52 3.41
CA LEU A 25 8.76 -3.42 3.53
C LEU A 25 8.23 -4.73 4.11
N LEU A 26 7.50 -4.62 5.21
CA LEU A 26 6.93 -5.75 5.94
C LEU A 26 5.41 -5.70 5.94
N CYS A 27 4.81 -6.86 6.09
CA CYS A 27 3.37 -7.11 6.17
C CYS A 27 3.14 -8.46 6.90
N PRO A 28 1.89 -8.84 7.20
CA PRO A 28 1.60 -10.16 7.76
C PRO A 28 2.05 -11.33 6.88
N GLU A 29 2.19 -11.12 5.57
CA GLU A 29 2.63 -12.16 4.63
C GLU A 29 4.17 -12.34 4.59
N GLY A 30 4.94 -11.40 5.13
CA GLY A 30 6.40 -11.48 5.17
C GLY A 30 7.12 -10.14 5.00
N GLU A 31 8.41 -10.23 4.68
CA GLU A 31 9.32 -9.10 4.49
C GLU A 31 9.90 -9.13 3.06
N CYS A 32 9.91 -7.96 2.42
CA CYS A 32 10.57 -7.70 1.14
C CYS A 32 11.70 -6.69 1.37
N LYS A 33 12.93 -7.05 1.02
CA LYS A 33 14.17 -6.34 1.32
C LYS A 33 14.73 -5.63 0.09
N ALA A 34 15.69 -4.73 0.31
CA ALA A 34 16.43 -4.08 -0.77
C ALA A 34 16.91 -5.07 -1.84
N GLY A 35 16.60 -4.78 -3.11
CA GLY A 35 16.89 -5.65 -4.24
C GLY A 35 15.76 -6.63 -4.60
N GLU A 36 14.77 -6.80 -3.73
CA GLU A 36 13.64 -7.71 -3.93
C GLU A 36 12.42 -6.98 -4.50
N PHE A 37 11.56 -7.79 -5.13
CA PHE A 37 10.32 -7.36 -5.75
C PHE A 37 9.14 -8.11 -5.13
N VAL A 38 8.08 -7.36 -4.82
CA VAL A 38 6.81 -7.92 -4.39
C VAL A 38 5.69 -7.37 -5.27
N TRP A 39 4.72 -8.21 -5.60
CA TRP A 39 3.49 -7.79 -6.24
C TRP A 39 2.30 -8.23 -5.40
N ARG A 40 1.23 -7.44 -5.39
CA ARG A 40 0.00 -7.73 -4.66
C ARG A 40 -1.16 -7.85 -5.63
N PRO A 41 -1.93 -8.96 -5.58
CA PRO A 41 -3.07 -9.12 -6.47
C PRO A 41 -4.17 -8.10 -6.14
N ALA A 42 -5.02 -7.83 -7.14
CA ALA A 42 -6.22 -7.04 -6.96
C ALA A 42 -7.10 -7.61 -5.81
N GLY A 43 -7.64 -6.73 -4.98
CA GLY A 43 -8.47 -7.06 -3.83
C GLY A 43 -7.69 -7.51 -2.58
N SER A 44 -6.35 -7.55 -2.63
CA SER A 44 -5.56 -7.82 -1.42
C SER A 44 -5.67 -6.66 -0.43
N ARG A 45 -5.94 -7.00 0.84
CA ARG A 45 -6.10 -6.03 1.93
C ARG A 45 -5.20 -6.40 3.10
N HIS A 46 -4.45 -5.42 3.58
CA HIS A 46 -3.44 -5.60 4.62
C HIS A 46 -2.99 -4.27 5.23
N GLU A 47 -2.19 -4.37 6.28
CA GLU A 47 -1.34 -3.27 6.75
C GLU A 47 0.11 -3.56 6.33
N ALA A 48 0.88 -2.50 6.12
CA ALA A 48 2.30 -2.64 5.82
C ALA A 48 3.13 -1.65 6.64
N TRP A 49 4.41 -1.97 6.87
CA TRP A 49 5.30 -1.11 7.63
C TRP A 49 6.74 -1.22 7.18
N ALA A 50 7.52 -0.17 7.44
CA ALA A 50 8.94 -0.17 7.18
C ALA A 50 9.70 -0.90 8.30
N GLY A 51 10.80 -1.57 7.93
CA GLY A 51 11.69 -2.22 8.88
C GLY A 51 12.42 -1.23 9.81
N PRO A 52 13.27 -1.75 10.73
CA PRO A 52 14.02 -0.94 11.68
C PRO A 52 14.96 0.09 11.04
N GLN A 53 15.42 -0.16 9.80
CA GLN A 53 16.25 0.78 9.03
C GLN A 53 15.43 1.72 8.13
N GLY A 54 14.10 1.64 8.16
CA GLY A 54 13.23 2.33 7.21
C GLY A 54 13.10 1.57 5.88
N GLY A 55 12.62 2.26 4.86
CA GLY A 55 12.47 1.69 3.53
C GLY A 55 12.35 2.76 2.45
N LEU A 56 13.10 2.60 1.35
CA LEU A 56 12.92 3.36 0.12
C LEU A 56 12.45 2.38 -0.96
N MET A 57 11.33 2.66 -1.61
CA MET A 57 10.73 1.75 -2.58
C MET A 57 10.20 2.52 -3.79
N LEU A 58 10.19 1.86 -4.94
CA LEU A 58 9.41 2.27 -6.11
C LEU A 58 8.15 1.42 -6.15
N ALA A 59 6.99 2.05 -5.91
CA ALA A 59 5.70 1.40 -5.93
C ALA A 59 4.84 1.93 -7.08
N MET A 60 4.22 1.01 -7.83
CA MET A 60 3.39 1.30 -9.00
C MET A 60 1.99 0.76 -8.77
N PHE A 61 1.00 1.64 -8.92
CA PHE A 61 -0.41 1.37 -8.73
C PHE A 61 -1.17 1.69 -10.01
N GLN A 62 -2.10 0.82 -10.42
CA GLN A 62 -2.98 1.13 -11.54
C GLN A 62 -4.12 2.07 -11.14
N VAL A 63 -4.62 1.93 -9.91
CA VAL A 63 -5.65 2.77 -9.29
C VAL A 63 -5.22 3.00 -7.84
N PRO A 64 -5.45 4.19 -7.24
CA PRO A 64 -5.11 4.44 -5.85
C PRO A 64 -5.75 3.45 -4.88
N ASN A 65 -5.00 3.09 -3.84
CA ASN A 65 -5.47 2.23 -2.76
C ASN A 65 -6.69 2.82 -2.07
N ARG A 66 -7.53 1.93 -1.55
CA ARG A 66 -8.65 2.26 -0.66
C ARG A 66 -8.20 2.03 0.77
N PHE A 67 -8.11 3.10 1.56
CA PHE A 67 -7.75 3.05 2.97
C PHE A 67 -9.01 2.95 3.82
N PHE A 68 -9.01 2.05 4.81
CA PHE A 68 -10.15 1.83 5.70
C PHE A 68 -9.91 2.52 7.03
N GLN A 69 -10.68 3.58 7.29
CA GLN A 69 -10.58 4.35 8.52
C GLN A 69 -11.32 3.66 9.67
N PRO A 70 -10.92 3.86 10.94
CA PRO A 70 -11.61 3.28 12.10
C PRO A 70 -13.09 3.71 12.24
N ASP A 71 -13.46 4.85 11.65
CA ASP A 71 -14.83 5.38 11.63
C ASP A 71 -15.69 4.81 10.48
N GLY A 72 -15.15 3.85 9.73
CA GLY A 72 -15.83 3.21 8.60
C GLY A 72 -15.73 3.98 7.28
N ARG A 73 -15.06 5.14 7.24
CA ARG A 73 -14.79 5.83 5.97
C ARG A 73 -13.75 5.09 5.15
N GLU A 74 -13.88 5.25 3.84
CA GLU A 74 -12.96 4.68 2.87
C GLU A 74 -12.38 5.80 2.03
N THR A 75 -11.08 6.02 2.17
CA THR A 75 -10.42 7.19 1.59
C THR A 75 -9.33 6.80 0.60
N ASP A 76 -8.98 7.71 -0.30
CA ASP A 76 -7.69 7.67 -0.99
C ASP A 76 -6.55 8.21 -0.10
N PHE A 77 -5.32 8.23 -0.62
CA PHE A 77 -4.14 8.73 0.09
C PHE A 77 -4.16 10.25 0.37
N LEU A 78 -5.05 11.01 -0.27
CA LEU A 78 -5.25 12.43 -0.03
C LEU A 78 -6.38 12.69 0.99
N GLY A 79 -7.08 11.63 1.42
CA GLY A 79 -8.19 11.72 2.37
C GLY A 79 -9.55 11.98 1.73
N ASN A 80 -9.68 11.91 0.40
CA ASN A 80 -10.97 12.04 -0.28
C ASN A 80 -11.76 10.74 -0.18
N ASP A 81 -13.10 10.83 -0.20
CA ASP A 81 -13.96 9.66 -0.33
C ASP A 81 -13.62 8.86 -1.60
N TRP A 82 -13.27 7.59 -1.42
CA TRP A 82 -12.65 6.80 -2.48
C TRP A 82 -13.60 6.56 -3.66
N LYS A 83 -14.86 6.17 -3.36
CA LYS A 83 -15.86 5.79 -4.36
C LYS A 83 -16.18 6.91 -5.37
N PRO A 84 -16.51 8.14 -4.95
CA PRO A 84 -16.75 9.23 -5.91
C PRO A 84 -15.47 9.66 -6.65
N ALA A 85 -14.29 9.61 -6.01
CA ALA A 85 -13.04 10.01 -6.63
C ALA A 85 -12.55 9.02 -7.71
N TRP A 86 -12.65 7.72 -7.45
CA TRP A 86 -11.97 6.68 -8.24
C TRP A 86 -12.87 5.57 -8.77
N GLY A 87 -14.09 5.41 -8.26
CA GLY A 87 -14.97 4.28 -8.62
C GLY A 87 -15.36 4.21 -10.10
N SER A 88 -15.32 5.32 -10.83
CA SER A 88 -15.54 5.34 -12.28
C SER A 88 -14.39 4.75 -13.09
N LYS A 89 -13.19 4.61 -12.52
CA LYS A 89 -11.99 4.08 -13.17
C LYS A 89 -11.93 2.55 -13.22
N LEU A 90 -12.87 1.88 -12.54
CA LEU A 90 -13.01 0.42 -12.53
C LEU A 90 -13.98 -0.11 -13.59
N LYS A 91 -14.47 0.76 -14.48
CA LYS A 91 -15.42 0.41 -15.56
C LYS A 91 -14.72 0.26 -16.89
#